data_AF-T0ZJ60-F1
#
_entry.id   AF-T0ZJ60-F1
#
_cell.length_a   1.000
_cell.length_b   1.000
_cell.length_c   1.000
_cell.angle_alpha   90.00
_cell.angle_beta   90.00
_cell.angle_gamma   90.00
#
_symmetry.space_group_name_H-M   'P 1'
#
loop_
_entity.id
_entity.type
_entity.pdbx_description
1 polymer ?
#
loop_
_entity_poly.entity_id
_entity_poly.type
_entity_poly.pdbx_seq_one_letter_code
_entity_poly.pdbx_strand_id
1 'polypeptide(L)'
;MAWDPALQSELLFGGSNLSSPVAADGSPDLNDTWVFANGSWSELFPTVSPPPTDMASMAYDPQLGAMVMFGGQIPGVQGIVPVNTTWAFSGTTWTNVSTVVGPSPRISASMAAAPGGAGLILFGGMQNYPYQEVFENDTWSFANMSWANITGQVGPSPPARMLAGFTDDPSVGGDLLFGGWGDLGGTVTFNDTWMYNSSGWANISTNAEPEPEGGAALAYLSETHSALLFGGGNPASGVDYNQTWSYSGGKWARLSPTSSPPGTFTGTLADDPSSNYAVLLLGQHTTGAPASEQTWQYQDGDWSIAG
;
A
#
# COMPACT_ATOMS: atom_id res chain seq x y z
N MET A 1 4.91 -1.43 -3.51
CA MET A 1 6.36 -1.27 -3.30
C MET A 1 6.60 -1.06 -1.81
N ALA A 2 7.75 -1.50 -1.29
CA ALA A 2 8.17 -1.23 0.08
C ALA A 2 9.68 -1.38 0.22
N TRP A 3 10.26 -0.66 1.18
CA TRP A 3 11.69 -0.68 1.47
C TRP A 3 12.13 -2.02 2.06
N ASP A 4 13.19 -2.60 1.49
CA ASP A 4 13.87 -3.78 2.03
C ASP A 4 15.23 -3.35 2.62
N PRO A 5 15.39 -3.26 3.96
CA PRO A 5 16.64 -2.87 4.59
C PRO A 5 17.77 -3.88 4.41
N ALA A 6 17.48 -5.15 4.09
CA ALA A 6 18.51 -6.14 3.81
C ALA A 6 19.12 -5.95 2.40
N LEU A 7 18.31 -5.48 1.45
CA LEU A 7 18.76 -5.12 0.11
C LEU A 7 19.24 -3.66 -0.01
N GLN A 8 18.84 -2.80 0.93
CA GLN A 8 18.96 -1.34 0.81
C GLN A 8 18.33 -0.85 -0.50
N SER A 9 17.11 -1.29 -0.79
CA SER A 9 16.41 -0.98 -2.03
C SER A 9 14.91 -1.03 -1.84
N GLU A 10 14.19 -0.31 -2.68
CA GLU A 10 12.74 -0.47 -2.79
C GLU A 10 12.41 -1.72 -3.60
N LEU A 11 11.56 -2.61 -3.06
CA LEU A 11 11.10 -3.80 -3.77
C LEU A 11 9.70 -3.57 -4.34
N LEU A 12 9.54 -3.85 -5.63
CA LEU A 12 8.27 -3.88 -6.35
C LEU A 12 8.03 -5.28 -6.91
N PHE A 13 6.77 -5.72 -6.89
CA PHE A 13 6.34 -6.97 -7.49
C PHE A 13 5.03 -6.78 -8.24
N GLY A 14 4.95 -7.35 -9.44
CA GLY A 14 3.70 -7.49 -10.20
C GLY A 14 3.06 -6.17 -10.61
N GLY A 15 1.73 -6.11 -10.52
CA GLY A 15 0.91 -5.02 -11.05
C GLY A 15 0.33 -5.33 -12.43
N SER A 16 -0.44 -4.39 -12.97
CA SER A 16 -1.11 -4.55 -14.27
C SER A 16 -0.33 -3.82 -15.36
N ASN A 17 -0.21 -4.42 -16.55
CA ASN A 17 0.47 -3.80 -17.68
C ASN A 17 -0.29 -2.55 -18.19
N LEU A 18 0.41 -1.42 -18.32
CA LEU A 18 -0.15 -0.13 -18.73
C LEU A 18 -0.62 -0.03 -20.19
N SER A 19 -0.29 -1.02 -21.03
CA SER A 19 -0.72 -1.04 -22.44
C SER A 19 -2.21 -1.31 -22.64
N SER A 20 -2.98 -1.50 -21.57
CA SER A 20 -4.43 -1.61 -21.61
C SER A 20 -5.11 -0.48 -20.83
N PRO A 21 -5.89 0.40 -21.51
CA PRO A 21 -6.62 1.48 -20.85
C PRO A 21 -7.91 1.01 -20.14
N VAL A 22 -8.13 -0.29 -19.95
CA VAL A 22 -9.32 -0.81 -19.25
C VAL A 22 -8.95 -2.07 -18.48
N ALA A 23 -9.24 -2.10 -17.18
CA ALA A 23 -9.15 -3.29 -16.30
C ALA A 23 -10.00 -4.51 -16.75
N ALA A 24 -10.56 -4.48 -17.96
CA ALA A 24 -11.50 -5.46 -18.51
C ALA A 24 -11.04 -6.12 -19.83
N ASP A 25 -9.87 -5.79 -20.39
CA ASP A 25 -9.43 -6.40 -21.67
C ASP A 25 -8.56 -7.66 -21.51
N GLY A 26 -8.19 -8.03 -20.28
CA GLY A 26 -7.40 -9.23 -20.01
C GLY A 26 -5.90 -9.08 -20.30
N SER A 27 -5.35 -7.87 -20.24
CA SER A 27 -3.88 -7.70 -20.15
C SER A 27 -3.33 -8.55 -18.99
N PRO A 28 -2.25 -9.33 -19.19
CA PRO A 28 -1.75 -10.18 -18.13
C PRO A 28 -1.21 -9.32 -16.99
N ASP A 29 -1.59 -9.66 -15.75
CA ASP A 29 -0.87 -9.23 -14.57
C ASP A 29 0.61 -9.61 -14.72
N LEU A 30 1.48 -8.87 -14.05
CA LEU A 30 2.91 -9.11 -14.04
C LEU A 30 3.31 -9.96 -12.84
N ASN A 31 4.42 -10.68 -12.96
CA ASN A 31 5.03 -11.48 -11.90
C ASN A 31 6.54 -11.23 -11.76
N ASP A 32 7.00 -10.12 -12.33
CA ASP A 32 8.37 -9.65 -12.24
C ASP A 32 8.64 -9.03 -10.87
N THR A 33 9.91 -9.06 -10.50
CA THR A 33 10.40 -8.49 -9.24
C THR A 33 11.42 -7.42 -9.60
N TRP A 34 11.19 -6.20 -9.16
CA TRP A 34 12.04 -5.05 -9.46
C TRP A 34 12.60 -4.47 -8.17
N VAL A 35 13.85 -4.01 -8.25
CA VAL A 35 14.44 -3.18 -7.19
C VAL A 35 14.78 -1.80 -7.72
N PHE A 36 14.47 -0.78 -6.94
CA PHE A 36 14.95 0.57 -7.17
C PHE A 36 16.06 0.89 -6.17
N ALA A 37 17.24 1.20 -6.68
CA ALA A 37 18.41 1.55 -5.88
C ALA A 37 19.30 2.51 -6.65
N ASN A 38 19.93 3.46 -5.94
CA ASN A 38 20.85 4.43 -6.54
C ASN A 38 20.25 5.20 -7.72
N GLY A 39 18.95 5.53 -7.64
CA GLY A 39 18.26 6.27 -8.69
C GLY A 39 17.96 5.47 -9.95
N SER A 40 17.92 4.14 -9.92
CA SER A 40 17.59 3.34 -11.10
C SER A 40 16.89 2.03 -10.75
N TRP A 41 16.01 1.59 -11.66
CA TRP A 41 15.34 0.30 -11.59
C TRP A 41 16.19 -0.83 -12.17
N SER A 42 16.19 -1.98 -11.51
CA SER A 42 16.75 -3.22 -12.07
C SER A 42 15.83 -4.40 -11.77
N GLU A 43 15.60 -5.21 -12.80
CA GLU A 43 14.80 -6.43 -12.68
C GLU A 43 15.64 -7.52 -11.99
N LEU A 44 15.05 -8.17 -11.00
CA LEU A 44 15.56 -9.38 -10.39
C LEU A 44 14.94 -10.60 -11.07
N PHE A 45 15.70 -11.69 -11.13
CA PHE A 45 15.24 -12.98 -11.68
C PHE A 45 15.22 -14.08 -10.62
N PRO A 46 14.31 -14.03 -9.62
CA PRO A 46 14.13 -15.11 -8.66
C PRO A 46 13.91 -16.46 -9.33
N THR A 47 14.47 -17.53 -8.76
CA THR A 47 14.20 -18.90 -9.25
C THR A 47 12.78 -19.38 -8.97
N VAL A 48 12.12 -18.76 -7.99
CA VAL A 48 10.71 -18.94 -7.65
C VAL A 48 10.10 -17.56 -7.50
N SER A 49 8.96 -17.35 -8.16
CA SER A 49 8.15 -16.13 -8.08
C SER A 49 6.70 -16.49 -7.77
N PRO A 50 5.95 -15.60 -7.10
CA PRO A 50 4.51 -15.68 -7.04
C PRO A 50 3.89 -15.70 -8.45
N PRO A 51 2.65 -16.21 -8.58
CA PRO A 51 1.87 -16.02 -9.79
C PRO A 51 1.70 -14.53 -10.12
N PRO A 52 1.37 -14.20 -11.38
CA PRO A 52 1.05 -12.82 -11.74
C PRO A 52 -0.13 -12.30 -10.93
N THR A 53 0.06 -11.13 -10.33
CA THR A 53 -0.89 -10.54 -9.39
C THR A 53 -0.75 -9.02 -9.36
N ASP A 54 -1.88 -8.33 -9.28
CA ASP A 54 -1.99 -6.92 -8.93
C ASP A 54 -2.79 -6.74 -7.63
N MET A 55 -2.80 -5.51 -7.11
CA MET A 55 -3.53 -5.12 -5.89
C MET A 55 -3.18 -5.95 -4.62
N ALA A 56 -2.04 -6.62 -4.61
CA ALA A 56 -1.51 -7.28 -3.42
C ALA A 56 -0.92 -6.27 -2.44
N SER A 57 -0.99 -6.60 -1.15
CA SER A 57 -0.38 -5.80 -0.08
C SER A 57 1.05 -6.29 0.15
N MET A 58 2.00 -5.37 0.28
CA MET A 58 3.40 -5.68 0.57
C MET A 58 3.94 -4.83 1.71
N ALA A 59 4.69 -5.45 2.62
CA ALA A 59 5.40 -4.78 3.70
C ALA A 59 6.59 -5.61 4.16
N TYR A 60 7.65 -4.95 4.62
CA TYR A 60 8.81 -5.63 5.20
C TYR A 60 8.48 -6.10 6.62
N ASP A 61 8.67 -7.38 6.89
CA ASP A 61 8.54 -7.97 8.22
C ASP A 61 9.90 -7.94 8.92
N PRO A 62 10.14 -7.06 9.90
CA PRO A 62 11.41 -6.98 10.62
C PRO A 62 11.67 -8.18 11.54
N GLN A 63 10.64 -8.93 11.95
CA GLN A 63 10.81 -10.15 12.73
C GLN A 63 11.30 -11.30 11.84
N LEU A 64 10.76 -11.40 10.62
CA LEU A 64 11.17 -12.41 9.65
C LEU A 64 12.44 -12.03 8.88
N GLY A 65 12.73 -10.73 8.77
CA GLY A 65 13.81 -10.19 7.95
C GLY A 65 13.54 -10.35 6.45
N ALA A 66 12.29 -10.22 6.03
CA ALA A 66 11.85 -10.53 4.67
C ALA A 66 10.69 -9.61 4.23
N MET A 67 10.60 -9.33 2.93
CA MET A 67 9.39 -8.74 2.36
C MET A 67 8.27 -9.78 2.36
N VAL A 68 7.08 -9.41 2.84
CA VAL A 68 5.90 -10.28 2.79
C VAL A 68 4.90 -9.66 1.83
N MET A 69 4.30 -10.51 0.99
CA MET A 69 3.20 -10.16 0.11
C MET A 69 1.97 -11.01 0.47
N PHE A 70 0.81 -10.37 0.53
CA PHE A 70 -0.45 -11.04 0.79
C PHE A 70 -1.54 -10.62 -0.20
N GLY A 71 -2.35 -11.61 -0.59
CA GLY A 71 -3.57 -11.38 -1.34
C GLY A 71 -3.32 -10.88 -2.76
N GLY A 72 -4.14 -9.92 -3.18
CA GLY A 72 -4.22 -9.51 -4.57
C GLY A 72 -5.14 -10.42 -5.36
N GLN A 73 -5.03 -10.38 -6.67
CA GLN A 73 -5.92 -11.14 -7.55
C GLN A 73 -5.17 -11.78 -8.72
N ILE A 74 -5.80 -12.79 -9.32
CA ILE A 74 -5.26 -13.55 -10.44
C ILE A 74 -6.32 -13.73 -11.54
N PRO A 75 -5.91 -13.99 -12.79
CA PRO A 75 -6.84 -14.33 -13.86
C PRO A 75 -7.65 -15.60 -13.55
N GLY A 76 -8.98 -15.51 -13.71
CA GLY A 76 -9.90 -16.64 -13.58
C GLY A 76 -10.80 -16.83 -14.80
N VAL A 77 -11.50 -17.98 -14.87
CA VAL A 77 -12.33 -18.38 -16.03
C VAL A 77 -13.48 -17.41 -16.33
N GLN A 78 -13.94 -16.67 -15.33
CA GLN A 78 -15.14 -15.83 -15.35
C GLN A 78 -14.84 -14.39 -14.92
N GLY A 79 -13.56 -14.00 -14.89
CA GLY A 79 -13.10 -12.72 -14.37
C GLY A 79 -11.97 -12.90 -13.37
N ILE A 80 -11.55 -11.78 -12.79
CA ILE A 80 -10.45 -11.73 -11.86
C ILE A 80 -10.87 -12.33 -10.49
N VAL A 81 -9.99 -13.11 -9.87
CA VAL A 81 -10.26 -13.86 -8.64
C VAL A 81 -9.29 -13.42 -7.55
N PRO A 82 -9.77 -12.87 -6.42
CA PRO A 82 -8.91 -12.60 -5.27
C PRO A 82 -8.30 -13.88 -4.72
N VAL A 83 -7.08 -13.76 -4.23
CA VAL A 83 -6.34 -14.85 -3.60
C VAL A 83 -6.03 -14.51 -2.15
N ASN A 84 -5.67 -15.53 -1.37
CA ASN A 84 -5.20 -15.38 0.01
C ASN A 84 -3.80 -15.99 0.20
N THR A 85 -3.02 -16.07 -0.87
CA THR A 85 -1.66 -16.60 -0.78
C THR A 85 -0.76 -15.60 -0.06
N THR A 86 0.11 -16.12 0.81
CA THR A 86 1.17 -15.36 1.46
C THR A 86 2.51 -15.79 0.88
N TRP A 87 3.32 -14.82 0.46
CA TRP A 87 4.66 -15.04 -0.08
C TRP A 87 5.67 -14.23 0.70
N ALA A 88 6.84 -14.81 0.97
CA ALA A 88 7.96 -14.13 1.62
C ALA A 88 9.17 -14.10 0.69
N PHE A 89 9.80 -12.95 0.55
CA PHE A 89 11.01 -12.75 -0.24
C PHE A 89 12.23 -12.55 0.67
N SER A 90 13.23 -13.41 0.50
CA SER A 90 14.45 -13.46 1.32
C SER A 90 15.63 -12.72 0.67
N GLY A 91 15.37 -11.70 -0.15
CA GLY A 91 16.37 -10.95 -0.90
C GLY A 91 16.85 -11.63 -2.20
N THR A 92 16.54 -12.91 -2.41
CA THR A 92 16.97 -13.66 -3.61
C THR A 92 15.85 -14.46 -4.26
N THR A 93 14.96 -15.04 -3.47
CA THR A 93 13.85 -15.85 -3.97
C THR A 93 12.60 -15.67 -3.13
N TRP A 94 11.45 -15.83 -3.78
CA TRP A 94 10.17 -15.92 -3.10
C TRP A 94 9.90 -17.33 -2.60
N THR A 95 9.21 -17.43 -1.48
CA THR A 95 8.73 -18.68 -0.89
C THR A 95 7.26 -18.53 -0.55
N ASN A 96 6.43 -19.49 -0.97
CA ASN A 96 5.03 -19.53 -0.57
C ASN A 96 4.96 -20.01 0.89
N VAL A 97 4.45 -19.15 1.77
CA VAL A 97 4.32 -19.38 3.21
C VAL A 97 2.86 -19.40 3.64
N SER A 98 1.95 -19.69 2.70
CA SER A 98 0.51 -19.73 2.98
C SER A 98 0.17 -20.80 4.02
N THR A 99 -0.63 -20.42 5.00
CA THR A 99 -1.12 -21.29 6.06
C THR A 99 -2.62 -21.59 5.88
N VAL A 100 -3.09 -22.66 6.52
CA VAL A 100 -4.53 -23.03 6.49
C VAL A 100 -5.38 -21.98 7.21
N VAL A 101 -4.85 -21.39 8.29
CA VAL A 101 -5.45 -20.27 9.00
C VAL A 101 -4.88 -18.99 8.41
N GLY A 102 -5.74 -18.09 7.95
CA GLY A 102 -5.33 -16.80 7.41
C GLY A 102 -6.53 -15.95 6.98
N PRO A 103 -6.28 -14.71 6.55
CA PRO A 103 -7.34 -13.85 6.04
C PRO A 103 -8.02 -14.48 4.80
N SER A 104 -9.28 -14.11 4.59
CA SER A 104 -10.00 -14.51 3.37
C SER A 104 -9.35 -13.93 2.11
N PRO A 105 -9.58 -14.53 0.93
CA PRO A 105 -9.09 -13.98 -0.33
C PRO A 105 -9.57 -12.55 -0.56
N ARG A 106 -8.64 -11.63 -0.81
CA ARG A 106 -8.95 -10.19 -0.89
C ARG A 106 -7.91 -9.41 -1.67
N ILE A 107 -8.35 -8.29 -2.22
CA ILE A 107 -7.51 -7.29 -2.88
C ILE A 107 -7.41 -6.03 -2.03
N SER A 108 -6.33 -5.28 -2.23
CA SER A 108 -6.18 -3.89 -1.74
C SER A 108 -6.42 -3.74 -0.25
N ALA A 109 -6.03 -4.76 0.53
CA ALA A 109 -5.89 -4.64 1.97
C ALA A 109 -4.68 -3.73 2.28
N SER A 110 -4.65 -3.18 3.48
CA SER A 110 -3.55 -2.33 3.92
C SER A 110 -2.64 -3.13 4.84
N MET A 111 -1.33 -3.07 4.62
CA MET A 111 -0.35 -3.85 5.38
C MET A 111 0.84 -2.99 5.78
N ALA A 112 1.25 -3.07 7.06
CA ALA A 112 2.40 -2.36 7.60
C ALA A 112 3.13 -3.21 8.65
N ALA A 113 4.36 -2.83 9.00
CA ALA A 113 5.07 -3.44 10.12
C ALA A 113 4.33 -3.12 11.43
N ALA A 114 4.16 -4.13 12.30
CA ALA A 114 3.51 -3.94 13.58
C ALA A 114 4.36 -3.04 14.50
N PRO A 115 3.74 -2.25 15.40
CA PRO A 115 4.47 -1.36 16.29
C PRO A 115 5.53 -2.11 17.11
N GLY A 116 6.75 -1.61 17.11
CA GLY A 116 7.89 -2.26 17.78
C GLY A 116 8.49 -3.44 17.02
N GLY A 117 8.12 -3.66 15.76
CA GLY A 117 8.71 -4.68 14.89
C GLY A 117 8.25 -6.11 15.19
N ALA A 118 7.03 -6.27 15.72
CA ALA A 118 6.49 -7.56 16.16
C ALA A 118 5.89 -8.43 15.04
N GLY A 119 6.30 -8.22 13.78
CA GLY A 119 5.70 -8.82 12.60
C GLY A 119 4.95 -7.79 11.76
N LEU A 120 3.82 -8.17 11.19
CA LEU A 120 2.98 -7.30 10.34
C LEU A 120 1.54 -7.21 10.85
N ILE A 121 0.89 -6.11 10.50
CA ILE A 121 -0.55 -5.91 10.63
C ILE A 121 -1.16 -5.79 9.24
N LEU A 122 -2.24 -6.54 9.01
CA LEU A 122 -3.10 -6.45 7.84
C LEU A 122 -4.49 -5.96 8.26
N PHE A 123 -5.03 -4.99 7.54
CA PHE A 123 -6.36 -4.44 7.79
C PHE A 123 -7.20 -4.37 6.50
N GLY A 124 -8.46 -4.77 6.63
CA GLY A 124 -9.48 -4.56 5.61
C GLY A 124 -9.18 -5.24 4.27
N GLY A 125 -9.41 -4.51 3.19
CA GLY A 125 -9.45 -5.02 1.82
C GLY A 125 -10.86 -5.43 1.41
N MET A 126 -10.98 -5.90 0.17
CA MET A 126 -12.26 -6.33 -0.40
C MET A 126 -12.15 -7.75 -0.93
N GLN A 127 -13.09 -8.61 -0.51
CA GLN A 127 -13.38 -9.83 -1.25
C GLN A 127 -14.25 -9.46 -2.45
N ASN A 128 -13.78 -9.82 -3.64
CA ASN A 128 -14.57 -9.75 -4.85
C ASN A 128 -14.71 -11.16 -5.42
N TYR A 129 -15.74 -11.36 -6.23
CA TYR A 129 -15.98 -12.55 -7.02
C TYR A 129 -16.58 -13.77 -6.27
N PRO A 130 -17.63 -14.43 -6.82
CA PRO A 130 -18.24 -14.11 -8.09
C PRO A 130 -19.26 -12.96 -8.09
N TYR A 131 -20.01 -12.63 -7.00
CA TYR A 131 -21.13 -11.68 -7.15
C TYR A 131 -21.51 -10.80 -5.93
N GLN A 132 -20.68 -10.68 -4.88
CA GLN A 132 -20.88 -9.62 -3.86
C GLN A 132 -19.57 -8.98 -3.43
N GLU A 133 -19.54 -7.65 -3.44
CA GLU A 133 -18.49 -6.86 -2.82
C GLU A 133 -18.58 -7.03 -1.31
N VAL A 134 -17.58 -7.67 -0.71
CA VAL A 134 -17.49 -7.80 0.75
C VAL A 134 -16.25 -7.04 1.20
N PHE A 135 -16.47 -5.83 1.68
CA PHE A 135 -15.43 -5.04 2.33
C PHE A 135 -15.21 -5.56 3.74
N GLU A 136 -13.94 -5.73 4.10
CA GLU A 136 -13.53 -6.23 5.40
C GLU A 136 -13.11 -5.08 6.33
N ASN A 137 -13.32 -5.29 7.63
CA ASN A 137 -12.77 -4.47 8.70
C ASN A 137 -12.06 -5.30 9.79
N ASP A 138 -11.70 -6.53 9.44
CA ASP A 138 -10.93 -7.38 10.31
C ASP A 138 -9.47 -6.89 10.41
N THR A 139 -8.82 -7.26 11.51
CA THR A 139 -7.41 -7.00 11.74
C THR A 139 -6.70 -8.32 11.97
N TRP A 140 -5.65 -8.56 11.20
CA TRP A 140 -4.83 -9.75 11.29
C TRP A 140 -3.40 -9.37 11.65
N SER A 141 -2.78 -10.18 12.51
CA SER A 141 -1.34 -10.15 12.74
C SER A 141 -0.67 -11.28 12.00
N PHE A 142 0.48 -11.00 11.40
CA PHE A 142 1.38 -12.02 10.88
C PHE A 142 2.65 -12.01 11.72
N ALA A 143 2.94 -13.14 12.36
CA ALA A 143 4.15 -13.32 13.15
C ALA A 143 4.54 -14.79 13.14
N ASN A 144 5.84 -15.08 13.19
CA ASN A 144 6.37 -16.45 13.16
C ASN A 144 5.80 -17.28 11.98
N MET A 145 5.69 -16.68 10.79
CA MET A 145 5.14 -17.31 9.58
C MET A 145 3.70 -17.82 9.76
N SER A 146 2.87 -17.14 10.56
CA SER A 146 1.48 -17.53 10.79
C SER A 146 0.59 -16.32 11.00
N TRP A 147 -0.63 -16.42 10.47
CA TRP A 147 -1.68 -15.42 10.64
C TRP A 147 -2.53 -15.69 11.88
N ALA A 148 -2.86 -14.65 12.62
CA ALA A 148 -3.83 -14.68 13.71
C ALA A 148 -4.83 -13.52 13.59
N ASN A 149 -6.13 -13.84 13.62
CA ASN A 149 -7.18 -12.82 13.63
C ASN A 149 -7.25 -12.21 15.03
N ILE A 150 -6.95 -10.91 15.11
CA ILE A 150 -6.90 -10.15 16.37
C ILE A 150 -8.02 -9.12 16.47
N THR A 151 -8.98 -9.11 15.53
CA THR A 151 -10.07 -8.12 15.45
C THR A 151 -10.78 -7.88 16.79
N GLY A 152 -11.12 -8.97 17.51
CA GLY A 152 -11.81 -8.88 18.80
C GLY A 152 -10.95 -8.37 19.97
N GLN A 153 -9.65 -8.16 19.75
CA GLN A 153 -8.67 -7.76 20.77
C GLN A 153 -8.26 -6.29 20.64
N VAL A 154 -8.45 -5.69 19.46
CA VAL A 154 -7.89 -4.36 19.13
C VAL A 154 -8.94 -3.32 18.74
N GLY A 155 -10.23 -3.63 18.93
CA GLY A 155 -11.32 -2.73 18.58
C GLY A 155 -11.52 -1.55 19.56
N PRO A 156 -12.30 -0.54 19.16
CA PRO A 156 -13.14 -0.48 17.96
C PRO A 156 -12.32 -0.24 16.67
N SER A 157 -12.53 -1.08 15.65
CA SER A 157 -11.82 -1.00 14.37
C SER A 157 -12.33 0.13 13.47
N PRO A 158 -11.52 0.61 12.51
CA PRO A 158 -12.00 1.44 11.43
C PRO A 158 -13.15 0.75 10.66
N PRO A 159 -14.06 1.52 10.03
CA PRO A 159 -15.02 1.00 9.07
C PRO A 159 -14.39 0.15 7.96
N ALA A 160 -15.15 -0.81 7.43
CA ALA A 160 -14.70 -1.69 6.35
C ALA A 160 -14.30 -0.91 5.11
N ARG A 161 -13.12 -1.20 4.57
CA ARG A 161 -12.52 -0.43 3.46
C ARG A 161 -11.42 -1.18 2.72
N MET A 162 -11.15 -0.76 1.51
CA MET A 162 -9.95 -1.09 0.73
C MET A 162 -9.18 0.16 0.35
N LEU A 163 -7.96 0.01 -0.17
CA LEU A 163 -7.14 1.10 -0.71
C LEU A 163 -6.86 2.23 0.29
N ALA A 164 -6.89 1.94 1.59
CA ALA A 164 -6.43 2.88 2.60
C ALA A 164 -4.90 2.88 2.64
N GLY A 165 -4.29 4.06 2.80
CA GLY A 165 -2.87 4.16 3.10
C GLY A 165 -2.61 3.62 4.51
N PHE A 166 -1.54 2.83 4.68
CA PHE A 166 -1.16 2.32 6.00
C PHE A 166 0.35 2.21 6.11
N THR A 167 0.94 2.89 7.09
CA THR A 167 2.39 2.91 7.33
C THR A 167 2.66 2.87 8.83
N ASP A 168 3.79 2.28 9.24
CA ASP A 168 4.30 2.47 10.59
C ASP A 168 4.70 3.94 10.77
N ASP A 169 4.37 4.56 11.89
CA ASP A 169 4.82 5.91 12.25
C ASP A 169 5.33 5.91 13.70
N PRO A 170 6.62 5.57 13.90
CA PRO A 170 7.19 5.50 15.24
C PRO A 170 7.22 6.87 15.95
N SER A 171 7.09 7.98 15.22
CA SER A 171 7.11 9.32 15.82
C SER A 171 5.86 9.62 16.65
N VAL A 172 4.75 8.94 16.33
CA VAL A 172 3.46 9.03 17.04
C VAL A 172 3.11 7.74 17.79
N GLY A 173 4.02 6.76 17.79
CA GLY A 173 3.95 5.55 18.60
C GLY A 173 2.99 4.47 18.10
N GLY A 174 2.74 4.42 16.79
CA GLY A 174 1.87 3.42 16.18
C GLY A 174 1.84 3.51 14.66
N ASP A 175 0.93 2.76 14.04
CA ASP A 175 0.76 2.72 12.59
C ASP A 175 -0.41 3.63 12.19
N LEU A 176 -0.17 4.46 11.17
CA LEU A 176 -1.13 5.43 10.67
C LEU A 176 -1.92 4.85 9.50
N LEU A 177 -3.24 4.76 9.65
CA LEU A 177 -4.17 4.44 8.58
C LEU A 177 -4.95 5.68 8.15
N PHE A 178 -5.02 5.92 6.84
CA PHE A 178 -5.74 7.06 6.27
C PHE A 178 -6.61 6.66 5.08
N GLY A 179 -7.83 7.20 5.05
CA GLY A 179 -8.71 7.17 3.89
C GLY A 179 -9.16 5.77 3.46
N GLY A 180 -9.35 5.57 2.15
CA GLY A 180 -9.83 4.33 1.54
C GLY A 180 -11.29 4.38 1.12
N TRP A 181 -11.75 3.31 0.48
CA TRP A 181 -13.11 3.19 -0.07
C TRP A 181 -13.90 2.07 0.59
N GLY A 182 -15.19 2.32 0.85
CA GLY A 182 -16.16 1.32 1.33
C GLY A 182 -17.07 0.76 0.24
N ASP A 183 -16.89 1.17 -1.01
CA ASP A 183 -17.58 0.67 -2.21
C ASP A 183 -16.69 0.83 -3.45
N LEU A 184 -16.91 0.02 -4.49
CA LEU A 184 -16.16 0.16 -5.75
C LEU A 184 -16.53 1.43 -6.53
N GLY A 185 -17.70 2.01 -6.27
CA GLY A 185 -18.19 3.21 -6.94
C GLY A 185 -17.61 4.52 -6.44
N GLY A 186 -16.84 4.51 -5.33
CA GLY A 186 -16.30 5.73 -4.70
C GLY A 186 -17.36 6.63 -4.07
N THR A 187 -18.56 6.10 -3.80
CA THR A 187 -19.63 6.85 -3.13
C THR A 187 -19.45 6.89 -1.61
N VAL A 188 -18.83 5.87 -1.05
CA VAL A 188 -18.39 5.70 0.33
C VAL A 188 -16.88 5.85 0.34
N THR A 189 -16.41 7.09 0.44
CA THR A 189 -14.99 7.41 0.60
C THR A 189 -14.73 7.93 2.00
N PHE A 190 -13.60 7.51 2.55
CA PHE A 190 -13.17 7.93 3.87
C PHE A 190 -12.06 8.98 3.75
N ASN A 191 -12.02 9.90 4.70
CA ASN A 191 -10.94 10.84 4.94
C ASN A 191 -10.50 10.82 6.42
N ASP A 192 -10.93 9.79 7.17
CA ASP A 192 -10.64 9.64 8.57
C ASP A 192 -9.20 9.15 8.78
N THR A 193 -8.66 9.51 9.94
CA THR A 193 -7.33 9.08 10.38
C THR A 193 -7.49 8.12 11.55
N TRP A 194 -6.84 6.97 11.47
CA TRP A 194 -6.80 5.98 12.54
C TRP A 194 -5.36 5.67 12.91
N MET A 195 -5.14 5.42 14.19
CA MET A 195 -3.86 4.97 14.74
C MET A 195 -4.02 3.56 15.28
N TYR A 196 -3.11 2.66 14.92
CA TYR A 196 -2.98 1.35 15.52
C TYR A 196 -1.76 1.31 16.44
N ASN A 197 -1.94 1.00 17.72
CA ASN A 197 -0.83 0.89 18.66
C ASN A 197 -1.01 -0.32 19.60
N SER A 198 -0.20 -0.41 20.65
CA SER A 198 -0.27 -1.50 21.64
C SER A 198 -1.62 -1.64 22.35
N SER A 199 -2.48 -0.62 22.29
CA SER A 199 -3.83 -0.62 22.87
C SER A 199 -4.93 -0.93 21.83
N GLY A 200 -4.56 -1.14 20.57
CA GLY A 200 -5.46 -1.34 19.44
C GLY A 200 -5.70 -0.08 18.62
N TRP A 201 -6.84 -0.05 17.93
CA TRP A 201 -7.26 1.04 17.06
C TRP A 201 -7.82 2.22 17.84
N ALA A 202 -7.44 3.43 17.43
CA ALA A 202 -8.02 4.68 17.89
C ALA A 202 -8.25 5.62 16.71
N ASN A 203 -9.46 6.18 16.61
CA ASN A 203 -9.76 7.24 15.66
C ASN A 203 -9.11 8.54 16.13
N ILE A 204 -8.34 9.18 15.26
CA ILE A 204 -7.67 10.45 15.54
C ILE A 204 -8.43 11.55 14.81
N SER A 205 -9.18 12.37 15.55
CA SER A 205 -9.81 13.56 15.00
C SER A 205 -8.73 14.60 14.70
N THR A 206 -8.70 15.08 13.46
CA THR A 206 -7.81 16.17 13.06
C THR A 206 -8.62 17.37 12.56
N ASN A 207 -8.10 18.59 12.74
CA ASN A 207 -8.83 19.83 12.40
C ASN A 207 -8.70 20.23 10.92
N ALA A 208 -7.78 19.60 10.19
CA ALA A 208 -7.57 19.72 8.77
C ALA A 208 -7.20 18.33 8.27
N GLU A 209 -7.93 17.82 7.29
CA GLU A 209 -7.76 16.48 6.75
C GLU A 209 -7.50 16.61 5.25
N PRO A 210 -6.66 15.72 4.68
CA PRO A 210 -6.67 15.50 3.24
C PRO A 210 -8.09 15.18 2.77
N GLU A 211 -8.33 15.43 1.49
CA GLU A 211 -9.61 15.14 0.88
C GLU A 211 -9.97 13.63 0.97
N PRO A 212 -11.26 13.24 0.92
CA PRO A 212 -11.64 11.84 0.89
C PRO A 212 -11.09 11.15 -0.35
N GLU A 213 -10.26 10.14 -0.15
CA GLU A 213 -9.47 9.53 -1.20
C GLU A 213 -9.19 8.07 -0.89
N GLY A 214 -8.97 7.29 -1.95
CA GLY A 214 -8.42 5.94 -1.86
C GLY A 214 -7.33 5.77 -2.88
N GLY A 215 -6.41 4.83 -2.61
CA GLY A 215 -5.26 4.57 -3.46
C GLY A 215 -4.22 5.70 -3.43
N ALA A 216 -4.27 6.54 -2.39
CA ALA A 216 -3.20 7.49 -2.10
C ALA A 216 -1.97 6.75 -1.59
N ALA A 217 -0.80 7.23 -1.99
CA ALA A 217 0.47 6.67 -1.57
C ALA A 217 0.86 7.27 -0.21
N LEU A 218 1.10 6.43 0.80
CA LEU A 218 1.42 6.84 2.16
C LEU A 218 2.69 6.10 2.63
N ALA A 219 3.67 6.84 3.14
CA ALA A 219 4.87 6.27 3.75
C ALA A 219 5.39 7.16 4.89
N TYR A 220 5.96 6.55 5.92
CA TYR A 220 6.71 7.28 6.94
C TYR A 220 8.11 7.63 6.46
N LEU A 221 8.46 8.92 6.55
CA LEU A 221 9.78 9.41 6.19
C LEU A 221 10.65 9.53 7.43
N SER A 222 11.74 8.77 7.44
CA SER A 222 12.68 8.74 8.54
C SER A 222 13.42 10.07 8.74
N GLU A 223 13.68 10.81 7.66
CA GLU A 223 14.37 12.10 7.68
C GLU A 223 13.57 13.19 8.40
N THR A 224 12.26 13.29 8.09
CA THR A 224 11.39 14.36 8.62
C THR A 224 10.58 13.93 9.83
N HIS A 225 10.63 12.64 10.19
CA HIS A 225 9.80 12.04 11.23
C HIS A 225 8.31 12.32 11.04
N SER A 226 7.82 12.08 9.84
CA SER A 226 6.42 12.33 9.46
C SER A 226 5.95 11.36 8.40
N ALA A 227 4.67 11.01 8.40
CA ALA A 227 4.08 10.32 7.26
C ALA A 227 3.82 11.31 6.11
N LEU A 228 4.28 10.98 4.90
CA LEU A 228 4.00 11.71 3.67
C LEU A 228 2.89 10.99 2.90
N LEU A 229 1.88 11.76 2.50
CA LEU A 229 0.75 11.29 1.70
C LEU A 229 0.76 12.04 0.36
N PHE A 230 0.63 11.29 -0.73
CA PHE A 230 0.56 11.83 -2.07
C PHE A 230 -0.53 11.16 -2.90
N GLY A 231 -1.27 12.00 -3.63
CA GLY A 231 -2.20 11.57 -4.65
C GLY A 231 -3.44 10.88 -4.11
N GLY A 232 -3.86 9.80 -4.75
CA GLY A 232 -5.16 9.17 -4.53
C GLY A 232 -6.24 9.77 -5.42
N GLY A 233 -7.41 9.15 -5.41
CA GLY A 233 -8.51 9.61 -6.22
C GLY A 233 -9.86 9.12 -5.74
N ASN A 234 -10.89 9.61 -6.44
CA ASN A 234 -12.26 9.14 -6.25
C ASN A 234 -12.91 8.91 -7.64
N PRO A 235 -13.30 7.66 -7.99
CA PRO A 235 -13.88 7.34 -9.28
C PRO A 235 -15.25 8.00 -9.49
N ALA A 236 -15.98 8.34 -8.42
CA ALA A 236 -17.24 9.06 -8.51
C ALA A 236 -17.06 10.51 -8.98
N SER A 237 -15.93 11.15 -8.62
CA SER A 237 -15.60 12.51 -9.07
C SER A 237 -14.74 12.54 -10.33
N GLY A 238 -14.03 11.46 -10.63
CA GLY A 238 -13.05 11.38 -11.72
C GLY A 238 -11.85 12.31 -11.51
N VAL A 239 -11.52 12.61 -10.25
CA VAL A 239 -10.39 13.47 -9.89
C VAL A 239 -9.29 12.61 -9.29
N ASP A 240 -8.10 12.70 -9.89
CA ASP A 240 -6.85 12.27 -9.28
C ASP A 240 -6.19 13.47 -8.61
N TYR A 241 -5.88 13.32 -7.33
CA TYR A 241 -5.23 14.33 -6.52
C TYR A 241 -3.74 14.35 -6.80
N ASN A 242 -3.12 15.52 -6.67
CA ASN A 242 -1.67 15.73 -6.76
C ASN A 242 -1.14 16.53 -5.56
N GLN A 243 -1.95 16.59 -4.50
CA GLN A 243 -1.60 17.24 -3.25
C GLN A 243 -0.55 16.40 -2.52
N THR A 244 0.34 17.10 -1.82
CA THR A 244 1.28 16.51 -0.88
C THR A 244 0.88 16.93 0.53
N TRP A 245 0.71 15.96 1.42
CA TRP A 245 0.36 16.18 2.81
C TRP A 245 1.40 15.52 3.71
N SER A 246 1.64 16.11 4.88
CA SER A 246 2.43 15.52 5.94
C SER A 246 1.59 15.32 7.19
N TYR A 247 1.77 14.20 7.86
CA TYR A 247 1.23 13.94 9.19
C TYR A 247 2.37 13.95 10.21
N SER A 248 2.30 14.85 11.19
CA SER A 248 3.24 14.89 12.31
C SER A 248 2.59 15.51 13.54
N GLY A 249 3.01 15.05 14.72
CA GLY A 249 2.49 15.59 15.99
C GLY A 249 0.96 15.49 16.13
N GLY A 250 0.36 14.47 15.52
CA GLY A 250 -1.08 14.23 15.56
C GLY A 250 -1.92 15.10 14.59
N LYS A 251 -1.30 15.73 13.59
CA LYS A 251 -1.98 16.67 12.68
C LYS A 251 -1.50 16.52 11.25
N TRP A 252 -2.42 16.69 10.30
CA TRP A 252 -2.10 16.88 8.90
C TRP A 252 -1.74 18.34 8.59
N ALA A 253 -0.78 18.52 7.70
CA ALA A 253 -0.42 19.80 7.12
C ALA A 253 -0.19 19.64 5.62
N ARG A 254 -0.88 20.45 4.82
CA ARG A 254 -0.68 20.49 3.36
C ARG A 254 0.66 21.14 3.06
N LEU A 255 1.48 20.47 2.27
CA LEU A 255 2.76 20.98 1.81
C LEU A 255 2.59 21.73 0.48
N SER A 256 3.53 22.61 0.18
CA SER A 256 3.57 23.40 -1.06
C SER A 256 4.93 23.23 -1.76
N PRO A 257 5.26 22.02 -2.25
CA PRO A 257 6.50 21.80 -2.99
C PRO A 257 6.50 22.65 -4.28
N THR A 258 7.67 23.05 -4.78
CA THR A 258 7.75 23.90 -5.97
C THR A 258 7.52 23.11 -7.26
N SER A 259 7.81 21.81 -7.21
CA SER A 259 7.52 20.82 -8.22
C SER A 259 6.56 19.79 -7.64
N SER A 260 5.71 19.20 -8.49
CA SER A 260 4.78 18.17 -8.05
C SER A 260 4.57 17.15 -9.17
N PRO A 261 4.52 15.84 -8.86
CA PRO A 261 4.08 14.85 -9.81
C PRO A 261 2.65 15.15 -10.31
N PRO A 262 2.27 14.65 -11.49
CA PRO A 262 0.87 14.65 -11.88
C PRO A 262 0.05 13.82 -10.89
N GLY A 263 -1.25 14.11 -10.80
CA GLY A 263 -2.13 13.37 -9.90
C GLY A 263 -2.23 11.91 -10.29
N THR A 264 -2.25 11.01 -9.31
CA THR A 264 -2.18 9.56 -9.56
C THR A 264 -3.10 8.80 -8.61
N PHE A 265 -3.62 7.68 -9.08
CA PHE A 265 -4.36 6.69 -8.32
C PHE A 265 -3.55 5.40 -8.26
N THR A 266 -3.57 4.70 -7.12
CA THR A 266 -2.79 3.45 -6.91
C THR A 266 -1.29 3.62 -7.12
N GLY A 267 -0.77 4.84 -6.89
CA GLY A 267 0.67 5.07 -6.77
C GLY A 267 1.21 4.40 -5.51
N THR A 268 2.50 4.11 -5.50
CA THR A 268 3.16 3.49 -4.34
C THR A 268 4.35 4.34 -3.92
N LEU A 269 4.44 4.60 -2.62
CA LEU A 269 5.44 5.46 -1.99
C LEU A 269 6.18 4.62 -0.94
N ALA A 270 7.48 4.79 -0.85
CA ALA A 270 8.30 4.20 0.20
C ALA A 270 9.49 5.11 0.54
N ASP A 271 10.00 4.99 1.76
CA ASP A 271 11.16 5.75 2.26
C ASP A 271 12.45 4.99 1.94
N ASP A 272 13.44 5.70 1.37
CA ASP A 272 14.82 5.24 1.24
C ASP A 272 15.65 5.95 2.33
N PRO A 273 15.73 5.39 3.55
CA PRO A 273 16.48 5.98 4.66
C PRO A 273 17.99 6.00 4.41
N SER A 274 18.49 5.24 3.43
CA SER A 274 19.93 5.23 3.10
C SER A 274 20.33 6.42 2.24
N SER A 275 19.37 6.96 1.49
CA SER A 275 19.56 8.06 0.54
C SER A 275 18.86 9.37 0.96
N ASN A 276 18.13 9.36 2.08
CA ASN A 276 17.34 10.49 2.59
C ASN A 276 16.37 11.05 1.54
N TYR A 277 15.62 10.18 0.88
CA TYR A 277 14.50 10.58 0.04
C TYR A 277 13.40 9.51 0.08
N ALA A 278 12.18 9.89 -0.30
CA ALA A 278 11.10 8.94 -0.59
C ALA A 278 11.00 8.67 -2.09
N VAL A 279 10.67 7.45 -2.51
CA VAL A 279 10.42 7.09 -3.90
C VAL A 279 8.93 6.92 -4.14
N LEU A 280 8.39 7.66 -5.11
CA LEU A 280 7.03 7.51 -5.60
C LEU A 280 7.08 6.91 -7.00
N LEU A 281 6.46 5.74 -7.18
CA LEU A 281 6.11 5.24 -8.50
C LEU A 281 4.65 5.59 -8.77
N LEU A 282 4.40 6.33 -9.86
CA LEU A 282 3.04 6.65 -10.27
C LEU A 282 2.29 5.39 -10.72
N GLY A 283 0.99 5.38 -10.47
CA GLY A 283 0.09 4.30 -10.84
C GLY A 283 -0.84 4.71 -11.98
N GLN A 284 -2.04 4.12 -11.96
CA GLN A 284 -3.11 4.45 -12.90
C GLN A 284 -3.74 5.82 -12.61
N HIS A 285 -4.67 6.22 -13.47
CA HIS A 285 -5.50 7.40 -13.31
C HIS A 285 -6.96 6.98 -13.20
N THR A 286 -7.77 7.66 -12.38
CA THR A 286 -9.22 7.38 -12.28
C THR A 286 -9.98 7.79 -13.53
N THR A 287 -9.40 8.65 -14.37
CA THR A 287 -9.93 9.01 -15.70
C THR A 287 -8.94 8.60 -16.77
N GLY A 288 -9.40 8.28 -17.99
CA GLY A 288 -8.64 7.66 -19.09
C GLY A 288 -7.42 8.42 -19.66
N ALA A 289 -6.75 9.23 -18.84
CA ALA A 289 -5.35 9.56 -18.99
C ALA A 289 -4.50 8.28 -18.96
N PRO A 290 -3.45 8.19 -19.80
CA PRO A 290 -2.56 7.04 -19.79
C PRO A 290 -1.85 6.94 -18.45
N ALA A 291 -1.80 5.74 -17.89
CA ALA A 291 -0.98 5.46 -16.72
C ALA A 291 0.49 5.84 -16.97
N SER A 292 1.21 6.19 -15.91
CA SER A 292 2.57 6.71 -15.97
C SER A 292 3.51 5.82 -15.17
N GLU A 293 4.58 5.33 -15.78
CA GLU A 293 5.68 4.64 -15.07
C GLU A 293 6.71 5.61 -14.52
N GLN A 294 6.37 6.90 -14.44
CA GLN A 294 7.30 7.88 -13.91
C GLN A 294 7.60 7.59 -12.45
N THR A 295 8.89 7.57 -12.16
CA THR A 295 9.40 7.50 -10.79
C THR A 295 9.80 8.90 -10.37
N TRP A 296 9.36 9.30 -9.19
CA TRP A 296 9.63 10.58 -8.56
C TRP A 296 10.31 10.36 -7.22
N GLN A 297 11.10 11.34 -6.79
CA GLN A 297 11.73 11.37 -5.48
C GLN A 297 11.27 12.60 -4.71
N TYR A 298 10.98 12.42 -3.42
CA TYR A 298 10.72 13.51 -2.48
C TYR A 298 11.92 13.67 -1.55
N GLN A 299 12.57 14.84 -1.60
CA GLN A 299 13.75 15.15 -0.80
C GLN A 299 13.75 16.64 -0.45
N ASP A 300 14.19 16.99 0.76
CA ASP A 300 14.32 18.39 1.21
C ASP A 300 13.05 19.24 1.03
N GLY A 301 11.88 18.60 1.06
CA GLY A 301 10.60 19.28 0.94
C GLY A 301 10.04 19.42 -0.49
N ASP A 302 10.72 18.88 -1.52
CA ASP A 302 10.33 19.04 -2.93
C ASP A 302 10.38 17.72 -3.73
N TRP A 303 9.67 17.72 -4.87
CA TRP A 303 9.62 16.58 -5.79
C TRP A 303 10.51 16.75 -7.00
N SER A 304 11.23 15.69 -7.37
CA SER A 304 12.00 15.63 -8.62
C SER A 304 11.81 14.30 -9.34
N ILE A 305 12.03 14.27 -10.65
CA ILE A 305 11.98 13.02 -11.42
C ILE A 305 13.23 12.20 -11.08
N ALA A 306 13.04 10.93 -10.74
CA ALA A 306 14.12 9.97 -10.59
C ALA A 306 14.71 9.62 -11.97
N GLY A 307 16.04 9.59 -12.06
CA GLY A 307 16.80 9.38 -13.30
C GLY A 307 16.69 7.98 -13.91
#